data_AF-C7C6Z0-F1
#
_entry.id   AF-C7C6Z0-F1
#
_cell.length_a   1.000
_cell.length_b   1.000
_cell.length_c   1.000
_cell.angle_alpha   90.00
_cell.angle_beta   90.00
_cell.angle_gamma   90.00
#
_symmetry.space_group_name_H-M   'P 1'
#
loop_
_entity.id
_entity.type
_entity.pdbx_description
1 polymer ?
#
loop_
_entity_poly.entity_id
_entity_poly.type
_entity_poly.pdbx_seq_one_letter_code
_entity_poly.pdbx_strand_id
1 'polypeptide(L)'
;MRAKRPIRIVGDVAYVTLTRGMTAIIDAEDAERVGAHNRSYCDNGTGYALTSWRNPKTGKDSKLSLHRFVMGVPSQHVDHRHGNTLDCRKAELRVATQRQNMQNRRKPTNNTSGMKGVIEVKPGWFKARVGHEGKSVDLGDYRSVEEAGIAYDVAAHLLFKRFARPNHARLNREGRPRYRNRRSPEFRAEDAVKRFLVRRRLEREAAYAKVPVESLASAVTNSPRAAVTNRFKPAA
;
A
#
# COMPACT_ATOMS: atom_id res chain seq x y z
N MET A 1 23.26 34.80 9.93
CA MET A 1 23.30 33.32 9.81
C MET A 1 22.29 32.72 10.79
N ARG A 2 21.37 31.85 10.37
CA ARG A 2 20.45 31.18 11.31
C ARG A 2 21.23 30.13 12.12
N ALA A 3 21.13 30.20 13.45
CA ALA A 3 21.84 29.33 14.38
C ALA A 3 21.61 27.84 14.08
N LYS A 4 22.66 27.03 14.29
CA LYS A 4 22.57 25.57 14.26
C LYS A 4 21.52 25.13 15.27
N ARG A 5 20.55 24.35 14.84
CA ARG A 5 19.54 23.80 15.75
C ARG A 5 20.12 22.56 16.43
N PRO A 6 20.01 22.44 17.76
CA PRO A 6 20.57 21.29 18.46
C PRO A 6 19.81 20.03 18.07
N ILE A 7 20.56 18.97 17.80
CA ILE A 7 20.06 17.60 17.69
C ILE A 7 20.25 16.97 19.06
N ARG A 8 19.17 16.46 19.65
CA ARG A 8 19.22 15.77 20.93
C ARG A 8 19.38 14.28 20.67
N ILE A 9 20.48 13.69 21.11
CA ILE A 9 20.73 12.25 21.01
C ILE A 9 20.34 11.61 22.34
N VAL A 10 19.54 10.54 22.29
CA VAL A 10 19.12 9.75 23.45
C VAL A 10 19.28 8.28 23.07
N GLY A 11 20.40 7.66 23.51
CA GLY A 11 20.75 6.30 23.12
C GLY A 11 20.88 6.17 21.59
N ASP A 12 20.17 5.20 21.02
CA ASP A 12 20.21 4.89 19.58
C ASP A 12 19.31 5.80 18.73
N VAL A 13 18.61 6.77 19.34
CA VAL A 13 17.67 7.65 18.66
C VAL A 13 18.13 9.10 18.77
N ALA A 14 18.02 9.83 17.66
CA ALA A 14 18.29 11.26 17.60
C ALA A 14 17.04 12.06 17.19
N TYR A 15 16.84 13.18 17.87
CA TYR A 15 15.72 14.09 17.70
C TYR A 15 16.19 15.37 17.04
N VAL A 16 15.75 15.58 15.80
CA VAL A 16 16.09 16.74 14.98
C VAL A 16 14.97 17.78 15.10
N THR A 17 15.28 18.93 15.69
CA THR A 17 14.32 20.03 15.78
C THR A 17 14.12 20.69 14.40
N LEU A 18 12.88 20.65 13.91
CA LEU A 18 12.48 21.25 12.63
C LEU A 18 11.89 22.64 12.84
N THR A 19 11.65 23.33 11.72
CA THR A 19 10.92 24.60 11.74
C THR A 19 9.50 24.34 12.25
N ARG A 20 8.94 25.29 13.03
CA ARG A 20 7.58 25.25 13.61
C ARG A 20 7.43 24.38 14.88
N GLY A 21 8.52 24.11 15.61
CA GLY A 21 8.47 23.37 16.88
C GLY A 21 8.21 21.86 16.72
N MET A 22 8.21 21.35 15.48
CA MET A 22 8.14 19.92 15.20
C MET A 22 9.50 19.26 15.38
N THR A 23 9.49 17.97 15.65
CA THR A 23 10.70 17.17 15.82
C THR A 23 10.64 15.96 14.90
N ALA A 24 11.68 15.77 14.09
CA ALA A 24 11.89 14.53 13.37
C ALA A 24 12.73 13.56 14.20
N ILE A 25 12.46 12.27 14.05
CA ILE A 25 13.15 11.19 14.73
C ILE A 25 14.03 10.49 13.69
N ILE A 26 15.31 10.29 13.99
CA ILE A 26 16.28 9.58 13.15
C ILE A 26 17.07 8.59 14.02
N ASP A 27 17.80 7.67 13.39
CA ASP A 27 18.79 6.86 14.09
C ASP A 27 19.99 7.72 14.50
N ALA A 28 20.58 7.43 15.67
CA ALA A 28 21.70 8.21 16.22
C ALA A 28 22.93 8.22 15.30
N GLU A 29 23.16 7.15 14.56
CA GLU A 29 24.26 7.03 13.58
C GLU A 29 24.19 8.06 12.44
N ASP A 30 22.99 8.51 12.07
CA ASP A 30 22.80 9.49 11.00
C ASP A 30 22.78 10.94 11.52
N ALA A 31 22.84 11.14 12.85
CA ALA A 31 22.75 12.45 13.48
C ALA A 31 23.87 13.40 13.03
N GLU A 32 25.10 12.91 12.94
CA GLU A 32 26.24 13.72 12.48
C GLU A 32 26.08 14.14 11.02
N ARG A 33 25.69 13.19 10.15
CA ARG A 33 25.48 13.43 8.72
C ARG A 33 24.35 14.43 8.47
N VAL A 34 23.25 14.32 9.23
CA VAL A 34 22.11 15.26 9.20
C VAL A 34 22.50 16.61 9.81
N GLY A 35 23.29 16.63 10.88
CA GLY A 35 23.78 17.84 11.53
C GLY A 35 24.73 18.67 10.66
N ALA A 36 25.56 18.00 9.85
CA ALA A 36 26.36 18.66 8.81
C ALA A 36 25.46 19.40 7.79
N HIS A 37 24.28 18.85 7.52
CA HIS A 37 23.27 19.41 6.62
C HIS A 37 22.23 20.20 7.45
N ASN A 38 22.69 21.30 8.05
CA ASN A 38 22.03 22.08 9.11
C ASN A 38 20.68 22.74 8.74
N ARG A 39 20.16 22.59 7.51
CA ARG A 39 18.92 23.26 7.06
C ARG A 39 17.77 22.26 6.93
N SER A 40 17.45 21.59 8.03
CA SER A 40 16.27 20.74 8.11
C SER A 40 15.00 21.54 8.45
N TYR A 41 13.93 21.37 7.68
CA TYR A 41 12.64 22.06 7.87
C TYR A 41 11.47 21.15 7.49
N CYS A 42 10.30 21.44 8.05
CA CYS A 42 9.07 20.77 7.66
C CYS A 42 8.42 21.54 6.50
N ASP A 43 8.03 20.83 5.44
CA ASP A 43 7.35 21.42 4.29
C ASP A 43 5.90 21.83 4.62
N ASN A 44 5.48 22.99 4.11
CA ASN A 44 4.16 23.57 4.39
C ASN A 44 3.00 22.82 3.71
N GLY A 45 3.26 22.14 2.59
CA GLY A 45 2.21 21.44 1.84
C GLY A 45 2.08 19.97 2.23
N THR A 46 3.21 19.27 2.34
CA THR A 46 3.22 17.82 2.46
C THR A 46 3.50 17.28 3.86
N GLY A 47 3.98 18.13 4.78
CA GLY A 47 4.33 17.74 6.15
C GLY A 47 5.56 16.83 6.25
N TYR A 48 6.37 16.73 5.19
CA TYR A 48 7.63 15.98 5.21
C TYR A 48 8.76 16.82 5.82
N ALA A 49 9.64 16.14 6.56
CA ALA A 49 10.95 16.68 6.89
C ALA A 49 11.83 16.73 5.63
N LEU A 50 12.35 17.92 5.31
CA LEU A 50 13.27 18.19 4.21
C LEU A 50 14.60 18.69 4.76
N THR A 51 15.69 18.43 4.06
CA THR A 51 17.03 18.97 4.32
C THR A 51 17.61 19.60 3.05
N SER A 52 18.51 20.56 3.21
CA SER A 52 19.31 21.07 2.08
C SER A 52 20.35 20.02 1.69
N TRP A 53 20.37 19.62 0.42
CA TRP A 53 21.32 18.65 -0.08
C TRP A 53 22.01 19.19 -1.32
N ARG A 54 23.34 19.17 -1.31
CA ARG A 54 24.15 19.50 -2.47
C ARG A 54 24.37 18.23 -3.29
N ASN A 55 23.91 18.25 -4.54
CA ASN A 55 24.05 17.08 -5.39
C ASN A 55 25.53 16.88 -5.76
N PRO A 56 26.16 15.75 -5.41
CA PRO A 56 27.57 15.52 -5.68
C PRO A 56 27.85 15.38 -7.19
N LYS A 57 26.85 15.02 -8.01
CA LYS A 57 27.03 14.85 -9.46
C LYS A 57 26.91 16.16 -10.24
N THR A 58 26.04 17.07 -9.81
CA THR A 58 25.76 18.31 -10.54
C THR A 58 26.26 19.56 -9.82
N GLY A 59 26.71 19.44 -8.58
CA GLY A 59 27.16 20.55 -7.73
C GLY A 59 26.04 21.50 -7.27
N LYS A 60 24.80 21.31 -7.74
CA LYS A 60 23.64 22.16 -7.47
C LYS A 60 23.01 21.83 -6.11
N ASP A 61 22.62 22.87 -5.40
CA ASP A 61 21.83 22.75 -4.17
C ASP A 61 20.37 22.45 -4.51
N SER A 62 19.83 21.42 -3.86
CA SER A 62 18.46 20.98 -4.00
C SER A 62 17.84 20.69 -2.64
N LYS A 63 16.51 20.66 -2.61
CA LYS A 63 15.75 20.21 -1.45
C LYS A 63 15.62 18.69 -1.52
N LEU A 64 16.06 17.98 -0.49
CA LEU A 64 15.91 16.53 -0.40
C LEU A 64 15.12 16.17 0.84
N SER A 65 14.21 15.21 0.73
CA SER A 65 13.49 14.73 1.90
C SER A 65 14.40 13.97 2.86
N LEU A 66 14.25 14.24 4.16
CA LEU A 66 15.12 13.71 5.22
C LEU A 66 15.18 12.18 5.21
N HIS A 67 14.04 11.51 5.04
CA HIS A 67 13.97 10.06 4.95
C HIS A 67 14.76 9.47 3.76
N ARG A 68 14.87 10.18 2.63
CA ARG A 68 15.72 9.74 1.49
C ARG A 68 17.19 9.99 1.74
N PHE A 69 17.51 11.07 2.46
CA PHE A 69 18.87 11.39 2.87
C PHE A 69 19.42 10.39 3.89
N VAL A 70 18.61 10.02 4.89
CA VAL A 70 18.96 8.99 5.89
C VAL A 70 19.16 7.62 5.24
N MET A 71 18.32 7.27 4.26
CA MET A 71 18.47 6.02 3.51
C MET A 71 19.56 6.05 2.42
N GLY A 72 20.20 7.20 2.16
CA GLY A 72 21.23 7.33 1.13
C GLY A 72 20.75 7.12 -0.31
N VAL A 73 19.43 7.22 -0.57
CA VAL A 73 18.81 6.95 -1.88
C VAL A 73 18.08 8.18 -2.43
N PRO A 74 18.80 9.26 -2.78
CA PRO A 74 18.19 10.55 -3.15
C PRO A 74 17.28 10.47 -4.39
N SER A 75 17.53 9.53 -5.30
CA SER A 75 16.77 9.33 -6.54
C SER A 75 15.57 8.38 -6.40
N GLN A 76 15.50 7.59 -5.33
CA GLN A 76 14.44 6.59 -5.17
C GLN A 76 13.28 7.13 -4.33
N HIS A 77 12.11 6.53 -4.49
CA HIS A 77 10.99 6.76 -3.57
C HIS A 77 11.18 5.90 -2.33
N VAL A 78 11.01 6.51 -1.17
CA VAL A 78 11.05 5.85 0.13
C VAL A 78 9.73 6.18 0.83
N ASP A 79 9.08 5.14 1.32
CA ASP A 79 7.78 5.19 1.99
C ASP A 79 7.95 4.97 3.50
N HIS A 80 7.07 5.59 4.28
CA HIS A 80 7.05 5.42 5.74
C HIS A 80 6.06 4.31 6.08
N ARG A 81 6.53 3.20 6.65
CA ARG A 81 5.73 2.00 6.94
C ARG A 81 4.43 2.33 7.67
N HIS A 82 4.50 3.16 8.70
CA HIS A 82 3.33 3.58 9.49
C HIS A 82 2.75 4.94 9.04
N GLY A 83 3.35 5.59 8.04
CA GLY A 83 2.90 6.87 7.50
C GLY A 83 3.03 8.04 8.49
N ASN A 84 4.01 7.97 9.40
CA ASN A 84 4.48 9.11 10.19
C ASN A 84 5.63 9.77 9.41
N THR A 85 5.39 10.96 8.85
CA THR A 85 6.34 11.67 7.98
C THR A 85 7.52 12.30 8.74
N LEU A 86 7.45 12.32 10.07
CA LEU A 86 8.49 12.83 10.95
C LEU A 86 9.36 11.71 11.53
N ASP A 87 8.95 10.45 11.41
CA ASP A 87 9.75 9.31 11.85
C ASP A 87 10.60 8.78 10.70
N CYS A 88 11.84 9.25 10.64
CA CYS A 88 12.81 8.97 9.60
C CYS A 88 13.82 7.88 10.02
N ARG A 89 13.52 7.08 11.06
CA ARG A 89 14.34 5.92 11.44
C ARG A 89 14.31 4.85 10.35
N LYS A 90 15.43 4.20 10.07
CA LYS A 90 15.57 3.19 9.00
C LYS A 90 14.58 2.03 9.14
N ALA A 91 14.29 1.60 10.36
CA ALA A 91 13.28 0.57 10.65
C ALA A 91 11.85 0.94 10.16
N GLU A 92 11.56 2.24 10.16
CA GLU A 92 10.27 2.83 9.78
C GLU A 92 10.17 3.15 8.28
N LEU A 93 11.30 3.09 7.58
CA LEU A 93 11.41 3.42 6.16
C LEU A 93 11.50 2.16 5.30
N ARG A 94 11.07 2.29 4.05
CA ARG A 94 11.25 1.24 3.03
C ARG A 94 11.36 1.84 1.64
N VAL A 95 12.20 1.24 0.80
CA VAL A 95 12.22 1.57 -0.64
C VAL A 95 10.89 1.11 -1.25
N ALA A 96 10.27 2.01 -2.01
CA ALA A 96 8.99 1.78 -2.64
C ALA A 96 8.99 2.36 -4.05
N THR A 97 8.20 1.80 -4.96
CA THR A 97 7.84 2.51 -6.20
C THR A 97 6.81 3.60 -5.89
N GLN A 98 6.65 4.58 -6.79
CA GLN A 98 5.59 5.58 -6.67
C GLN A 98 4.21 4.93 -6.49
N ARG A 99 3.93 3.85 -7.22
CA ARG A 99 2.67 3.10 -7.12
C ARG A 99 2.51 2.44 -5.75
N GLN A 100 3.55 1.82 -5.20
CA GLN A 100 3.54 1.22 -3.86
C GLN A 100 3.34 2.27 -2.76
N ASN A 101 3.99 3.43 -2.88
CA ASN A 101 3.77 4.54 -1.95
C ASN A 101 2.30 5.02 -1.98
N MET A 102 1.69 5.10 -3.18
CA MET A 102 0.28 5.46 -3.31
C MET A 102 -0.67 4.41 -2.69
N GLN A 103 -0.29 3.14 -2.67
CA GLN A 103 -1.07 2.08 -1.99
C GLN A 103 -1.12 2.31 -0.47
N ASN A 104 -0.03 2.82 0.12
CA ASN A 104 0.05 3.16 1.55
C ASN A 104 -0.61 4.52 1.93
N ARG A 105 -1.25 5.20 0.97
CA ARG A 105 -1.89 6.50 1.23
C ARG A 105 -3.01 6.39 2.26
N ARG A 106 -3.16 7.41 3.11
CA ARG A 106 -4.31 7.57 4.02
C ARG A 106 -5.62 7.67 3.23
N LYS A 107 -6.76 7.44 3.90
CA LYS A 107 -8.07 7.72 3.31
C LYS A 107 -8.17 9.19 2.91
N PRO A 108 -8.80 9.52 1.77
CA PRO A 108 -9.10 10.90 1.41
C PRO A 108 -9.92 11.59 2.49
N THR A 109 -9.70 12.90 2.69
CA THR A 109 -10.44 13.71 3.67
C THR A 109 -11.91 13.91 3.29
N ASN A 110 -12.21 13.89 1.99
CA ASN A 110 -13.56 13.96 1.44
C ASN A 110 -14.27 12.60 1.40
N ASN A 111 -13.76 11.58 2.08
CA ASN A 111 -14.38 10.27 2.10
C ASN A 111 -15.56 10.23 3.08
N THR A 112 -16.77 10.16 2.55
CA THR A 112 -18.03 10.17 3.31
C THR A 112 -18.27 8.89 4.12
N SER A 113 -17.75 7.74 3.68
CA SER A 113 -17.95 6.47 4.39
C SER A 113 -17.07 6.33 5.63
N GLY A 114 -16.04 7.18 5.78
CA GLY A 114 -15.04 7.05 6.83
C GLY A 114 -14.04 5.89 6.64
N MET A 115 -14.25 4.99 5.67
CA MET A 115 -13.38 3.84 5.40
C MET A 115 -12.74 3.88 4.01
N LYS A 116 -11.44 3.61 3.93
CA LYS A 116 -10.68 3.59 2.68
C LYS A 116 -11.24 2.53 1.74
N GLY A 117 -11.46 2.91 0.48
CA GLY A 117 -11.96 2.02 -0.57
C GLY A 117 -13.45 1.70 -0.48
N VAL A 118 -14.18 2.30 0.47
CA VAL A 118 -15.62 2.15 0.64
C VAL A 118 -16.31 3.43 0.20
N ILE A 119 -17.35 3.30 -0.61
CA ILE A 119 -18.23 4.40 -0.99
C ILE A 119 -19.66 4.01 -0.67
N GLU A 120 -20.44 4.94 -0.13
CA GLU A 120 -21.88 4.76 -0.02
C GLU A 120 -22.51 5.06 -1.37
N VAL A 121 -23.23 4.08 -1.94
CA VAL A 121 -23.87 4.22 -3.26
C VAL A 121 -25.34 4.60 -3.14
N LYS A 122 -25.98 4.18 -2.05
CA LYS A 122 -27.35 4.51 -1.65
C LYS A 122 -27.40 4.46 -0.13
N PRO A 123 -28.35 5.13 0.53
CA PRO A 123 -28.50 5.07 1.99
C PRO A 123 -28.47 3.62 2.50
N GLY A 124 -27.49 3.28 3.33
CA GLY A 124 -27.32 1.94 3.90
C GLY A 124 -26.76 0.87 2.95
N TRP A 125 -26.26 1.26 1.78
CA TRP A 125 -25.57 0.38 0.82
C TRP A 125 -24.18 0.88 0.51
N PHE A 126 -23.19 0.05 0.82
CA PHE A 126 -21.77 0.37 0.72
C PHE A 126 -21.10 -0.52 -0.33
N LYS A 127 -20.44 0.12 -1.29
CA LYS A 127 -19.65 -0.57 -2.30
C LYS A 127 -18.17 -0.53 -1.93
N ALA A 128 -17.53 -1.70 -1.95
CA ALA A 128 -16.09 -1.82 -1.73
C ALA A 128 -15.35 -1.96 -3.06
N ARG A 129 -14.29 -1.17 -3.25
CA ARG A 129 -13.43 -1.24 -4.44
C ARG A 129 -11.97 -1.01 -4.10
N VAL A 130 -11.09 -1.64 -4.86
CA VAL A 130 -9.63 -1.44 -4.73
C VAL A 130 -8.99 -1.22 -6.09
N GLY A 131 -8.13 -0.20 -6.19
CA GLY A 131 -7.37 0.08 -7.41
C GLY A 131 -6.07 -0.71 -7.45
N HIS A 132 -5.81 -1.44 -8.52
CA HIS A 132 -4.55 -2.15 -8.75
C HIS A 132 -4.13 -2.03 -10.23
N GLU A 133 -2.89 -1.60 -10.46
CA GLU A 133 -2.32 -1.40 -11.80
C GLU A 133 -3.17 -0.51 -12.73
N GLY A 134 -3.80 0.52 -12.19
CA GLY A 134 -4.66 1.44 -12.95
C GLY A 134 -6.06 0.89 -13.26
N LYS A 135 -6.38 -0.35 -12.83
CA LYS A 135 -7.72 -0.91 -12.93
C LYS A 135 -8.40 -0.95 -11.55
N SER A 136 -9.72 -0.78 -11.54
CA SER A 136 -10.53 -0.94 -10.33
C SER A 136 -11.02 -2.38 -10.23
N VAL A 137 -10.81 -3.01 -9.07
CA VAL A 137 -11.39 -4.30 -8.70
C VAL A 137 -12.65 -4.04 -7.89
N ASP A 138 -13.77 -4.57 -8.35
CA ASP A 138 -15.03 -4.55 -7.61
C ASP A 138 -15.03 -5.68 -6.58
N LEU A 139 -15.19 -5.34 -5.30
CA LEU A 139 -15.21 -6.29 -4.18
C LEU A 139 -16.65 -6.60 -3.75
N GLY A 140 -17.63 -5.97 -4.40
CA GLY A 140 -19.06 -6.14 -4.16
C GLY A 140 -19.68 -5.08 -3.26
N ASP A 141 -20.99 -5.24 -3.09
CA ASP A 141 -21.83 -4.36 -2.27
C ASP A 141 -22.23 -5.06 -0.95
N TYR A 142 -22.35 -4.25 0.10
CA TYR A 142 -22.58 -4.63 1.49
C TYR A 142 -23.60 -3.70 2.16
N ARG A 143 -24.30 -4.20 3.19
CA ARG A 143 -25.23 -3.39 3.99
C ARG A 143 -24.58 -2.70 5.20
N SER A 144 -23.34 -3.08 5.50
CA SER A 144 -22.54 -2.49 6.57
C SER A 144 -21.27 -1.90 6.00
N VAL A 145 -20.95 -0.69 6.46
CA VAL A 145 -19.68 -0.01 6.15
C VAL A 145 -18.50 -0.84 6.67
N GLU A 146 -18.66 -1.53 7.79
CA GLU A 146 -17.63 -2.40 8.37
C GLU A 146 -17.35 -3.63 7.51
N GLU A 147 -18.40 -4.27 6.97
CA GLU A 147 -18.24 -5.41 6.07
C GLU A 147 -17.54 -5.00 4.77
N ALA A 148 -17.89 -3.83 4.21
CA ALA A 148 -17.22 -3.26 3.05
C ALA A 148 -15.75 -2.92 3.36
N GLY A 149 -15.46 -2.42 4.57
CA GLY A 149 -14.11 -2.15 5.05
C GLY A 149 -13.26 -3.42 5.19
N ILE A 150 -13.84 -4.49 5.74
CA ILE A 150 -13.19 -5.81 5.83
C ILE A 150 -12.86 -6.35 4.44
N ALA A 151 -13.81 -6.27 3.50
CA ALA A 151 -13.57 -6.69 2.12
C ALA A 151 -12.41 -5.90 1.49
N TYR A 152 -12.36 -4.59 1.70
CA TYR A 152 -11.24 -3.76 1.24
C TYR A 152 -9.90 -4.19 1.88
N ASP A 153 -9.88 -4.42 3.18
CA ASP A 153 -8.66 -4.77 3.92
C ASP A 153 -8.07 -6.09 3.41
N VAL A 154 -8.92 -7.11 3.25
CA VAL A 154 -8.52 -8.40 2.67
C VAL A 154 -7.94 -8.20 1.28
N ALA A 155 -8.62 -7.45 0.42
CA ALA A 155 -8.15 -7.20 -0.93
C ALA A 155 -6.83 -6.42 -0.97
N ALA A 156 -6.69 -5.41 -0.12
CA ALA A 156 -5.48 -4.62 0.03
C ALA A 156 -4.30 -5.47 0.51
N HIS A 157 -4.50 -6.37 1.47
CA HIS A 157 -3.46 -7.30 1.93
C HIS A 157 -3.00 -8.25 0.82
N LEU A 158 -3.92 -8.79 0.04
CA LEU A 158 -3.59 -9.70 -1.06
C LEU A 158 -2.84 -8.98 -2.21
N LEU A 159 -3.30 -7.78 -2.58
CA LEU A 159 -2.77 -7.04 -3.73
C LEU A 159 -1.53 -6.22 -3.42
N PHE A 160 -1.49 -5.56 -2.25
CA PHE A 160 -0.43 -4.61 -1.89
C PHE A 160 0.58 -5.21 -0.91
N LYS A 161 0.26 -6.36 -0.30
CA LYS A 161 1.14 -7.09 0.62
C LYS A 161 1.62 -6.16 1.74
N ARG A 162 2.94 -5.99 1.89
CA ARG A 162 3.55 -5.13 2.90
C ARG A 162 3.13 -3.65 2.77
N PHE A 163 2.74 -3.19 1.57
CA PHE A 163 2.33 -1.80 1.33
C PHE A 163 0.85 -1.51 1.62
N ALA A 164 0.10 -2.54 2.04
CA ALA A 164 -1.30 -2.38 2.41
C ALA A 164 -1.43 -1.47 3.64
N ARG A 165 -2.41 -0.56 3.58
CA ARG A 165 -2.86 0.24 4.72
C ARG A 165 -4.34 -0.09 5.00
N PRO A 166 -4.62 -1.12 5.81
CA PRO A 166 -5.99 -1.53 6.13
C PRO A 166 -6.70 -0.51 7.03
N ASN A 167 -8.03 -0.58 7.06
CA ASN A 167 -8.90 0.22 7.91
C ASN A 167 -8.97 -0.35 9.33
N HIS A 168 -9.32 -1.63 9.48
CA HIS A 168 -9.47 -2.34 10.74
C HIS A 168 -8.95 -3.78 10.55
N ALA A 169 -7.67 -4.00 10.84
CA ALA A 169 -7.04 -5.30 10.66
C ALA A 169 -7.67 -6.36 11.58
N ARG A 170 -8.64 -7.13 11.06
CA ARG A 170 -9.06 -8.41 11.63
C ARG A 170 -8.42 -9.55 10.83
N LEU A 171 -7.09 -9.53 10.74
CA LEU A 171 -6.34 -10.67 10.25
C LEU A 171 -6.13 -11.68 11.38
N ASN A 172 -6.06 -12.97 11.07
CA ASN A 172 -5.60 -13.97 12.04
C ASN A 172 -4.10 -13.76 12.39
N ARG A 173 -3.56 -14.55 13.34
CA ARG A 173 -2.12 -14.51 13.72
C ARG A 173 -1.16 -14.67 12.54
N GLU A 174 -1.60 -15.25 11.42
CA GLU A 174 -0.81 -15.51 10.21
C GLU A 174 -1.01 -14.45 9.12
N GLY A 175 -1.80 -13.40 9.37
CA GLY A 175 -2.08 -12.38 8.38
C GLY A 175 -3.08 -12.80 7.29
N ARG A 176 -3.80 -13.92 7.46
CA ARG A 176 -4.83 -14.43 6.55
C ARG A 176 -6.24 -14.04 6.99
N PRO A 177 -7.19 -13.89 6.05
CA PRO A 177 -8.60 -13.67 6.40
C PRO A 177 -9.19 -14.91 7.09
N ARG A 178 -10.07 -14.71 8.10
CA ARG A 178 -10.89 -15.80 8.65
C ARG A 178 -12.23 -15.81 7.93
N TYR A 179 -12.55 -16.91 7.25
CA TYR A 179 -13.87 -17.05 6.61
C TYR A 179 -14.86 -17.69 7.58
N ARG A 180 -16.03 -17.07 7.78
CA ARG A 180 -17.18 -17.74 8.43
C ARG A 180 -17.92 -18.66 7.47
N ASN A 181 -18.06 -18.24 6.21
CA ASN A 181 -18.78 -18.96 5.14
C ASN A 181 -18.46 -18.37 3.75
N ARG A 182 -18.99 -18.94 2.66
CA ARG A 182 -18.81 -18.47 1.27
C ARG A 182 -19.50 -17.13 0.96
N ARG A 183 -20.37 -16.63 1.85
CA ARG A 183 -21.04 -15.32 1.74
C ARG A 183 -20.30 -14.20 2.49
N SER A 184 -19.28 -14.56 3.25
CA SER A 184 -18.50 -13.62 4.06
C SER A 184 -17.78 -12.58 3.20
N PRO A 185 -17.65 -11.33 3.69
CA PRO A 185 -16.95 -10.27 2.96
C PRO A 185 -15.51 -10.65 2.63
N GLU A 186 -14.85 -11.39 3.52
CA GLU A 186 -13.49 -11.88 3.35
C GLU A 186 -13.37 -12.82 2.13
N PHE A 187 -14.30 -13.77 2.01
CA PHE A 187 -14.28 -14.74 0.90
C PHE A 187 -14.59 -14.06 -0.43
N ARG A 188 -15.62 -13.20 -0.45
CA ARG A 188 -16.01 -12.46 -1.67
C ARG A 188 -14.87 -11.57 -2.16
N ALA A 189 -14.17 -10.90 -1.24
CA ALA A 189 -13.02 -10.07 -1.58
C ALA A 189 -11.85 -10.90 -2.13
N GLU A 190 -11.50 -12.01 -1.48
CA GLU A 190 -10.42 -12.88 -1.96
C GLU A 190 -10.75 -13.47 -3.34
N ASP A 191 -11.96 -13.97 -3.54
CA ASP A 191 -12.41 -14.55 -4.80
C ASP A 191 -12.46 -13.51 -5.94
N ALA A 192 -12.90 -12.28 -5.64
CA ALA A 192 -12.83 -11.16 -6.59
C ALA A 192 -11.39 -10.83 -6.98
N VAL A 193 -10.46 -10.77 -6.02
CA VAL A 193 -9.05 -10.51 -6.28
C VAL A 193 -8.40 -11.63 -7.09
N LYS A 194 -8.67 -12.90 -6.76
CA LYS A 194 -8.15 -14.05 -7.52
C LYS A 194 -8.61 -14.01 -8.97
N ARG A 195 -9.91 -13.81 -9.20
CA ARG A 195 -10.47 -13.67 -10.56
C ARG A 195 -9.84 -12.51 -11.33
N PHE A 196 -9.64 -11.37 -10.66
CA PHE A 196 -8.96 -10.22 -11.26
C PHE A 196 -7.52 -10.55 -11.65
N LEU A 197 -6.73 -11.17 -10.78
CA LEU A 197 -5.33 -11.53 -11.06
C LEU A 197 -5.21 -12.53 -12.21
N VAL A 198 -6.10 -13.53 -12.27
CA VAL A 198 -6.17 -14.48 -13.39
C VAL A 198 -6.46 -13.73 -14.69
N ARG A 199 -7.46 -12.86 -14.71
CA ARG A 199 -7.78 -12.03 -15.88
C ARG A 199 -6.58 -11.19 -16.33
N ARG A 200 -5.87 -10.55 -15.40
CA ARG A 200 -4.68 -9.73 -15.70
C ARG A 200 -3.54 -10.55 -16.28
N ARG A 201 -3.35 -11.77 -15.80
CA ARG A 201 -2.36 -12.70 -16.34
C ARG A 201 -2.69 -13.04 -17.80
N LEU A 202 -3.93 -13.43 -18.08
CA LEU A 202 -4.40 -13.74 -19.43
C LEU A 202 -4.29 -12.54 -20.37
N GLU A 203 -4.68 -11.34 -19.92
CA GLU A 203 -4.53 -10.10 -20.71
C GLU A 203 -3.07 -9.79 -21.06
N ARG A 204 -2.12 -10.06 -20.15
CA ARG A 204 -0.68 -9.89 -20.40
C ARG A 204 -0.14 -10.93 -21.36
N GLU A 205 -0.54 -12.18 -21.21
CA GLU A 205 -0.17 -13.28 -22.09
C GLU A 205 -0.69 -13.02 -23.52
N ALA A 206 -1.93 -12.56 -23.65
CA ALA A 206 -2.52 -12.14 -24.93
C ALA A 206 -1.78 -10.94 -25.55
N ALA A 207 -1.46 -9.91 -24.76
CA ALA A 207 -0.72 -8.74 -25.22
C ALA A 207 0.71 -9.10 -25.68
N TYR A 208 1.38 -10.02 -24.97
CA TYR A 208 2.70 -10.52 -25.36
C TYR A 208 2.65 -11.35 -26.65
N ALA A 209 1.60 -12.15 -26.82
CA ALA A 209 1.38 -12.98 -28.01
C ALA A 209 0.84 -12.19 -29.22
N LYS A 210 0.52 -10.89 -29.08
CA LYS A 210 -0.19 -10.06 -30.08
C LYS A 210 -1.53 -10.65 -30.56
N VAL A 211 -2.21 -11.44 -29.71
CA VAL A 211 -3.48 -12.09 -30.05
C VAL A 211 -4.63 -11.38 -29.31
N PRO A 212 -5.80 -11.13 -29.94
CA PRO A 212 -6.92 -10.48 -29.28
C PRO A 212 -7.45 -11.29 -28.09
N VAL A 213 -7.70 -10.61 -26.98
CA VAL A 213 -8.04 -11.15 -25.64
C VAL A 213 -9.32 -12.02 -25.66
N GLU A 214 -10.20 -11.81 -26.64
CA GLU A 214 -11.48 -12.50 -26.80
C GLU A 214 -11.34 -13.98 -27.16
N SER A 215 -10.23 -14.42 -27.76
CA SER A 215 -10.04 -15.83 -28.15
C SER A 215 -9.75 -16.77 -26.96
N LEU A 216 -9.37 -16.24 -25.80
CA LEU A 216 -9.01 -17.02 -24.60
C LEU A 216 -10.13 -17.07 -23.54
N ALA A 217 -11.15 -16.23 -23.65
CA ALA A 217 -12.25 -16.17 -22.69
C ALA A 217 -13.24 -17.34 -22.81
N SER A 218 -13.29 -18.00 -23.97
CA SER A 218 -14.17 -19.14 -24.28
C SER A 218 -13.83 -20.43 -23.51
N ALA A 219 -12.65 -20.51 -22.89
CA ALA A 219 -12.21 -21.69 -22.14
C ALA A 219 -12.71 -21.71 -20.67
N VAL A 220 -13.39 -20.66 -20.20
CA VAL A 220 -13.78 -20.52 -18.78
C VAL A 220 -15.25 -20.85 -18.51
N THR A 221 -16.08 -21.03 -19.55
CA THR A 221 -17.53 -21.31 -19.37
C THR A 221 -17.97 -22.76 -19.61
N ASN A 222 -17.13 -23.64 -20.16
CA ASN A 222 -17.48 -25.06 -20.30
C ASN A 222 -16.84 -25.90 -19.18
N SER A 223 -17.55 -25.99 -18.06
CA SER A 223 -17.36 -27.07 -17.09
C SER A 223 -17.99 -28.34 -17.66
N PRO A 224 -17.26 -29.44 -17.92
CA PRO A 224 -17.89 -30.70 -18.29
C PRO A 224 -18.47 -31.32 -17.02
N ARG A 225 -19.72 -30.95 -16.74
CA ARG A 225 -20.58 -31.64 -15.78
C ARG A 225 -21.29 -32.78 -16.51
N ALA A 226 -20.59 -33.87 -16.79
CA ALA A 226 -21.18 -35.19 -17.08
C ALA A 226 -20.08 -36.24 -17.29
N ALA A 227 -20.41 -37.48 -16.94
CA ALA A 227 -19.70 -38.72 -17.23
C ALA A 227 -18.59 -39.18 -16.27
N VAL A 228 -18.94 -39.47 -15.01
CA VAL A 228 -18.37 -40.65 -14.32
C VAL A 228 -19.43 -41.24 -13.40
N THR A 229 -20.19 -42.22 -13.87
CA THR A 229 -20.67 -43.38 -13.09
C THR A 229 -21.36 -44.36 -14.06
N ASN A 230 -20.62 -45.33 -14.61
CA ASN A 230 -21.13 -46.70 -14.68
C ASN A 230 -20.02 -47.68 -15.07
N ARG A 231 -20.14 -48.90 -14.55
CA ARG A 231 -19.36 -50.13 -14.82
C ARG A 231 -18.14 -50.39 -13.94
N PHE A 232 -18.43 -50.89 -12.73
CA PHE A 232 -17.76 -52.10 -12.26
C PHE A 232 -18.85 -53.05 -11.72
N LYS A 233 -19.12 -54.12 -12.47
CA LYS A 233 -19.75 -55.35 -11.99
C LYS A 233 -18.66 -56.43 -11.98
N PRO A 234 -18.68 -57.36 -11.01
CA PRO A 234 -17.64 -58.38 -10.86
C PRO A 234 -17.90 -59.59 -11.76
N ALA A 235 -16.84 -60.27 -12.17
CA ALA A 235 -16.85 -61.66 -12.62
C ALA A 235 -15.83 -62.38 -11.71
N ALA A 236 -16.31 -63.25 -10.82
CA ALA A 236 -16.49 -64.70 -11.00
C ALA A 236 -15.16 -65.43 -10.80
#